data_AF-A0A536AK33-F1
#
_entry.id   AF-A0A536AK33-F1
#
_cell.length_a   1.000
_cell.length_b   1.000
_cell.length_c   1.000
_cell.angle_alpha   90.00
_cell.angle_beta   90.00
_cell.angle_gamma   90.00
#
_symmetry.space_group_name_H-M   'P 1'
#
loop_
_entity.id
_entity.type
_entity.pdbx_description
1 polymer ?
#
loop_
_entity_poly.entity_id
_entity_poly.type
_entity_poly.pdbx_seq_one_letter_code
_entity_poly.pdbx_strand_id
1 'polypeptide(L)'
;GYVGALATATADTWATELGVLSPHRPRLVTTGKVVAPGTSGGITPLGTAATAAGALAQGTVFWLLQRCRRSLAALPLIALVSGLAGSMVDSFLGATVQAMYYCPHCQKETERRIHSCGTETQHLRGVAWLDNDAVNFIATLFGGLMAMTVQAGAQLWSKIQ
;
A
#
# COMPACT_ATOMS: atom_id res chain seq x y z
N GLY A 1 -3.36 -14.88 -4.71
CA GLY A 1 -2.30 -14.57 -5.67
C GLY A 1 -2.63 -13.27 -6.37
N TYR A 2 -2.93 -13.31 -7.68
CA TYR A 2 -3.07 -12.10 -8.50
C TYR A 2 -4.07 -11.06 -7.96
N VAL A 3 -5.24 -11.48 -7.46
CA VAL A 3 -6.24 -10.55 -6.88
C VAL A 3 -5.67 -9.78 -5.70
N GLY A 4 -4.89 -10.44 -4.83
CA GLY A 4 -4.28 -9.80 -3.66
C GLY A 4 -3.20 -8.79 -4.02
N ALA A 5 -2.37 -9.12 -5.02
CA ALA A 5 -1.33 -8.21 -5.51
C ALA A 5 -1.95 -6.96 -6.16
N LEU A 6 -2.95 -7.13 -7.04
CA LEU A 6 -3.65 -6.01 -7.66
C LEU A 6 -4.46 -5.20 -6.64
N ALA A 7 -5.13 -5.87 -5.69
CA ALA A 7 -5.85 -5.18 -4.63
C ALA A 7 -4.91 -4.34 -3.77
N THR A 8 -3.70 -4.83 -3.49
CA THR A 8 -2.65 -4.06 -2.80
C THR A 8 -2.26 -2.82 -3.58
N ALA A 9 -1.92 -2.96 -4.86
CA ALA A 9 -1.55 -1.83 -5.70
C ALA A 9 -2.67 -0.77 -5.77
N THR A 10 -3.92 -1.20 -5.97
CA THR A 10 -5.08 -0.30 -6.00
C THR A 10 -5.31 0.37 -4.66
N ALA A 11 -5.24 -0.39 -3.57
CA ALA A 11 -5.43 0.14 -2.23
C ALA A 11 -4.40 1.20 -1.88
N ASP A 12 -3.14 0.94 -2.20
CA ASP A 12 -2.03 1.87 -1.93
C ASP A 12 -2.12 3.15 -2.76
N THR A 13 -2.43 3.01 -4.06
CA THR A 13 -2.65 4.17 -4.94
C THR A 13 -3.81 5.04 -4.44
N TRP A 14 -4.92 4.42 -4.03
CA TRP A 14 -6.06 5.15 -3.48
C TRP A 14 -5.72 5.79 -2.13
N ALA A 15 -4.93 5.12 -1.29
CA ALA A 15 -4.47 5.66 -0.03
C ALA A 15 -3.64 6.94 -0.23
N THR A 16 -2.73 6.94 -1.20
CA THR A 16 -1.86 8.09 -1.49
C THR A 16 -2.63 9.23 -2.16
N GLU A 17 -3.37 8.96 -3.23
CA GLU A 17 -4.07 9.99 -4.01
C GLU A 17 -5.25 10.62 -3.23
N LEU A 18 -6.06 9.80 -2.54
CA LEU A 18 -7.19 10.30 -1.76
C LEU A 18 -6.75 10.73 -0.35
N GLY A 19 -5.68 10.15 0.20
CA GLY A 19 -5.16 10.50 1.51
C GLY A 19 -4.57 11.90 1.60
N VAL A 20 -4.03 12.44 0.50
CA VAL A 20 -3.57 13.84 0.41
C VAL A 20 -4.72 14.84 0.62
N LEU A 21 -5.96 14.45 0.31
CA LEU A 21 -7.15 15.26 0.52
C LEU A 21 -7.67 15.20 1.97
N SER A 22 -7.00 14.47 2.86
CA SER A 22 -7.46 14.32 4.24
C SER A 22 -7.42 15.66 4.98
N PRO A 23 -8.49 16.03 5.72
CA PRO A 23 -8.45 17.21 6.59
C PRO A 23 -7.52 17.00 7.79
N HIS A 24 -7.13 15.75 8.09
CA HIS A 24 -6.21 15.41 9.16
C HIS A 24 -4.80 15.29 8.61
N ARG A 25 -3.83 15.88 9.33
CA ARG A 25 -2.42 15.73 8.97
C ARG A 25 -2.00 14.25 9.07
N PRO A 26 -1.16 13.75 8.13
CA PRO A 26 -0.66 12.39 8.21
C PRO A 26 0.16 12.13 9.47
N ARG A 27 0.15 10.88 9.91
CA ARG A 27 0.96 10.39 11.02
C ARG A 27 1.84 9.25 10.55
N LEU A 28 3.10 9.23 10.96
CA LEU A 28 3.99 8.10 10.65
C LEU A 28 3.43 6.81 11.24
N VAL A 29 3.31 5.77 10.43
CA VAL A 29 2.79 4.46 10.85
C VAL A 29 3.58 3.84 12.01
N THR A 30 4.87 4.15 12.13
CA THR A 30 5.76 3.60 13.15
C THR A 30 5.67 4.30 14.50
N THR A 31 5.47 5.62 14.51
CA THR A 31 5.58 6.44 15.74
C THR A 31 4.32 7.21 16.08
N GLY A 32 3.36 7.31 15.17
CA GLY A 32 2.16 8.15 15.31
C GLY A 32 2.42 9.66 15.29
N LYS A 33 3.68 10.09 15.12
CA LYS A 33 4.06 11.51 15.03
C LYS A 33 3.49 12.12 13.76
N VAL A 34 3.01 13.36 13.87
CA VAL A 34 2.49 14.12 12.74
C VAL A 34 3.64 14.48 11.80
N VAL A 35 3.45 14.23 10.50
CA VAL A 35 4.41 14.53 9.44
C VAL A 35 3.78 15.36 8.33
N ALA A 36 4.61 15.84 7.41
CA ALA A 36 4.14 16.60 6.26
C ALA A 36 3.33 15.68 5.30
N PRO A 37 2.33 16.24 4.58
CA PRO A 37 1.72 15.54 3.45
C PRO A 37 2.77 15.05 2.45
N GLY A 38 2.62 13.81 1.98
CA GLY A 38 3.56 13.17 1.06
C GLY A 38 4.83 12.58 1.69
N THR A 39 4.96 12.57 3.03
CA THR A 39 6.04 11.82 3.69
C THR A 39 5.79 10.31 3.59
N SER A 40 6.77 9.56 3.08
CA SER A 40 6.71 8.09 2.97
C SER A 40 6.42 7.45 4.34
N GLY A 41 5.43 6.55 4.36
CA GLY A 41 4.91 5.91 5.58
C GLY A 41 3.99 6.78 6.45
N GLY A 42 3.60 7.96 5.96
CA GLY A 42 2.57 8.79 6.58
C GLY A 42 1.16 8.33 6.22
N ILE A 43 0.37 7.92 7.22
CA ILE A 43 -1.01 7.45 7.03
C ILE A 43 -2.02 8.49 7.54
N THR A 44 -3.19 8.57 6.88
CA THR A 44 -4.33 9.39 7.31
C THR A 44 -5.58 8.52 7.48
N PRO A 45 -6.58 8.94 8.27
CA PRO A 45 -7.85 8.22 8.37
C PRO A 45 -8.56 8.11 7.01
N LEU A 46 -8.54 9.17 6.20
CA LEU A 46 -9.12 9.17 4.86
C LEU A 46 -8.36 8.21 3.93
N GLY A 47 -7.02 8.24 3.94
CA GLY A 47 -6.19 7.31 3.17
C GLY A 47 -6.43 5.85 3.58
N THR A 48 -6.62 5.58 4.86
CA THR A 48 -6.95 4.23 5.37
C THR A 48 -8.32 3.77 4.87
N ALA A 49 -9.33 4.65 4.89
CA ALA A 49 -10.64 4.35 4.33
C ALA A 49 -10.57 4.13 2.81
N ALA A 50 -9.79 4.93 2.10
CA ALA A 50 -9.53 4.78 0.67
C ALA A 50 -8.81 3.47 0.35
N THR A 51 -7.88 3.02 1.21
CA THR A 51 -7.21 1.71 1.13
C THR A 51 -8.26 0.59 1.14
N ALA A 52 -9.16 0.60 2.14
CA ALA A 52 -10.21 -0.39 2.27
C ALA A 52 -11.18 -0.36 1.08
N ALA A 53 -11.57 0.84 0.63
CA ALA A 53 -12.48 1.03 -0.50
C ALA A 53 -11.86 0.53 -1.82
N GLY A 54 -10.60 0.86 -2.09
CA GLY A 54 -9.88 0.41 -3.29
C GLY A 54 -9.70 -1.11 -3.32
N ALA A 55 -9.33 -1.71 -2.19
CA ALA A 55 -9.19 -3.15 -2.06
C ALA A 55 -10.53 -3.89 -2.28
N LEU A 56 -11.61 -3.40 -1.65
CA LEU A 56 -12.96 -3.96 -1.82
C LEU A 56 -13.47 -3.80 -3.26
N ALA A 57 -13.27 -2.62 -3.85
CA ALA A 57 -13.65 -2.34 -5.24
C ALA A 57 -12.96 -3.34 -6.18
N GLN A 58 -11.65 -3.54 -6.01
CA GLN A 58 -10.88 -4.46 -6.85
C GLN A 58 -11.40 -5.90 -6.73
N GLY A 59 -11.61 -6.41 -5.52
CA GLY A 59 -12.16 -7.75 -5.32
C GLY A 59 -13.59 -7.91 -5.84
N THR A 60 -14.40 -6.87 -5.71
CA THR A 60 -15.78 -6.83 -6.23
C THR A 60 -15.80 -6.86 -7.75
N VAL A 61 -14.97 -6.05 -8.41
CA VAL A 61 -14.83 -6.08 -9.87
C VAL A 61 -14.43 -7.46 -10.37
N PHE A 62 -13.46 -8.11 -9.73
CA PHE A 62 -13.10 -9.48 -10.10
C PHE A 62 -14.25 -10.48 -9.92
N TRP A 63 -15.01 -10.37 -8.83
CA TRP A 63 -16.16 -11.23 -8.61
C TRP A 63 -17.27 -11.02 -9.66
N LEU A 64 -17.54 -9.76 -10.03
CA LEU A 64 -18.50 -9.40 -11.08
C LEU A 64 -18.06 -9.91 -12.46
N LEU A 65 -16.78 -9.75 -12.81
CA LEU A 65 -16.20 -10.27 -14.06
C LEU A 65 -16.31 -11.80 -14.14
N GLN A 66 -16.32 -12.48 -12.98
CA GLN A 66 -16.57 -13.91 -12.87
C GLN A 66 -18.07 -14.26 -12.79
N ARG A 67 -18.96 -13.35 -13.20
CA ARG A 67 -20.41 -13.51 -13.24
C ARG A 67 -21.02 -13.88 -11.88
N CYS A 68 -20.52 -13.26 -10.81
CA CYS A 68 -21.01 -13.45 -9.45
C CYS A 68 -21.03 -14.92 -8.99
N ARG A 69 -20.10 -15.75 -9.48
CA ARG A 69 -19.98 -17.16 -9.09
C ARG A 69 -19.92 -17.27 -7.56
N ARG A 70 -20.83 -18.05 -6.97
CA ARG A 70 -20.90 -18.25 -5.51
C ARG A 70 -19.60 -18.82 -4.93
N SER A 71 -18.91 -19.69 -5.67
CA SER A 71 -17.60 -20.23 -5.28
C SER A 71 -16.51 -19.17 -5.14
N LEU A 72 -16.72 -17.96 -5.67
CA LEU A 72 -15.79 -16.83 -5.64
C LEU A 72 -16.33 -15.65 -4.82
N ALA A 73 -17.43 -15.83 -4.07
CA ALA A 73 -18.03 -14.77 -3.26
C ALA A 73 -17.10 -14.26 -2.14
N ALA A 74 -16.05 -15.01 -1.79
CA ALA A 74 -15.03 -14.58 -0.85
C ALA A 74 -14.00 -13.60 -1.44
N LEU A 75 -13.94 -13.41 -2.78
CA LEU A 75 -12.93 -12.57 -3.43
C LEU A 75 -12.91 -11.12 -2.91
N PRO A 76 -14.04 -10.43 -2.69
CA PRO A 76 -14.01 -9.07 -2.11
C PRO A 76 -13.37 -9.03 -0.72
N LEU A 77 -13.66 -10.00 0.14
CA LEU A 77 -13.08 -10.08 1.48
C LEU A 77 -11.58 -10.42 1.42
N ILE A 78 -11.20 -11.38 0.57
CA ILE A 78 -9.79 -11.74 0.35
C ILE A 78 -9.01 -10.52 -0.16
N ALA A 79 -9.58 -9.77 -1.12
CA ALA A 79 -8.99 -8.56 -1.65
C ALA A 79 -8.85 -7.48 -0.57
N LEU A 80 -9.89 -7.25 0.25
CA LEU A 80 -9.85 -6.31 1.37
C LEU A 80 -8.71 -6.61 2.34
N VAL A 81 -8.64 -7.84 2.84
CA VAL A 81 -7.60 -8.25 3.81
C VAL A 81 -6.21 -8.13 3.20
N SER A 82 -6.05 -8.59 1.96
CA SER A 82 -4.75 -8.57 1.27
C SER A 82 -4.31 -7.16 0.93
N GLY A 83 -5.22 -6.30 0.46
CA GLY A 83 -4.94 -4.93 0.09
C GLY A 83 -4.61 -4.05 1.30
N LEU A 84 -5.36 -4.19 2.40
CA LEU A 84 -5.02 -3.52 3.66
C LEU A 84 -3.66 -3.96 4.19
N ALA A 85 -3.39 -5.27 4.19
CA ALA A 85 -2.13 -5.79 4.72
C ALA A 85 -0.94 -5.38 3.83
N GLY A 86 -1.10 -5.43 2.50
CA GLY A 86 -0.08 -5.02 1.55
C GLY A 86 0.26 -3.52 1.63
N SER A 87 -0.75 -2.63 1.63
CA SER A 87 -0.51 -1.18 1.75
C SER A 87 0.03 -0.79 3.14
N MET A 88 -0.31 -1.53 4.20
CA MET A 88 0.33 -1.38 5.51
C MET A 88 1.81 -1.75 5.47
N VAL A 89 2.18 -2.81 4.75
CA VAL A 89 3.58 -3.20 4.54
C VAL A 89 4.33 -2.11 3.76
N ASP A 90 3.73 -1.56 2.70
CA ASP A 90 4.28 -0.42 1.96
C ASP A 90 4.59 0.76 2.90
N SER A 91 3.57 1.23 3.63
CA SER A 91 3.72 2.33 4.58
C SER A 91 4.78 2.05 5.65
N PHE A 92 4.87 0.81 6.14
CA PHE A 92 5.87 0.43 7.14
C PHE A 92 7.30 0.45 6.57
N LEU A 93 7.51 -0.11 5.38
CA LEU A 93 8.80 -0.10 4.69
C LEU A 93 9.21 1.33 4.30
N GLY A 94 8.26 2.13 3.81
CA GLY A 94 8.42 3.55 3.52
C GLY A 94 8.86 4.38 4.73
N ALA A 95 8.31 4.08 5.91
CA ALA A 95 8.70 4.76 7.15
C ALA A 95 10.11 4.37 7.65
N THR A 96 10.56 3.15 7.36
CA THR A 96 11.71 2.52 8.04
C THR A 96 12.96 2.41 7.17
N VAL A 97 12.85 1.72 6.04
CA VAL A 97 14.01 1.24 5.26
C VAL A 97 14.08 1.80 3.86
N GLN A 98 13.01 2.40 3.33
CA GLN A 98 12.99 3.01 2.00
C GLN A 98 14.05 4.10 1.87
N ALA A 99 14.71 4.13 0.71
CA ALA A 99 15.65 5.17 0.34
C ALA A 99 14.97 6.55 0.31
N MET A 100 15.48 7.47 1.12
CA MET A 100 15.07 8.86 1.14
C MET A 100 16.27 9.72 0.80
N TYR A 101 16.01 10.77 0.03
CA TYR A 101 16.97 11.73 -0.46
C TYR A 101 16.59 13.14 -0.03
N TYR A 102 17.56 14.04 -0.09
CA TYR A 102 17.40 15.44 0.23
C TYR A 102 17.79 16.30 -0.98
N CYS A 103 16.93 17.23 -1.36
CA CYS A 103 17.20 18.20 -2.40
C CYS A 103 17.85 19.46 -1.80
N PRO A 104 19.13 19.76 -2.10
CA PRO A 104 19.81 20.93 -1.52
C PRO A 104 19.25 22.25 -2.04
N HIS A 105 18.68 22.28 -3.24
CA HIS A 105 18.09 23.49 -3.83
C HIS A 105 16.73 23.84 -3.22
N CYS A 106 15.82 22.87 -3.15
CA CYS A 106 14.47 23.10 -2.61
C CYS A 106 14.38 22.93 -1.09
N GLN A 107 15.45 22.44 -0.45
CA GLN A 107 15.51 22.19 0.99
C GLN A 107 14.40 21.23 1.47
N LYS A 108 14.14 20.18 0.70
CA LYS A 108 13.05 19.20 0.94
C LYS A 108 13.52 17.77 0.83
N GLU A 109 12.96 16.90 1.66
CA GLU A 109 13.07 15.45 1.52
C GLU A 109 12.23 14.94 0.35
N THR A 110 12.73 13.90 -0.32
CA THR A 110 12.05 13.24 -1.43
C THR A 110 12.58 11.82 -1.60
N GLU A 111 11.76 10.91 -2.12
CA GLU A 111 12.18 9.56 -2.51
C GLU A 111 12.88 9.52 -3.88
N ARG A 112 12.90 10.64 -4.63
CA ARG A 112 13.44 10.69 -6.00
C ARG A 112 14.91 11.09 -6.02
N ARG A 113 15.70 10.42 -6.87
CA ARG A 113 17.12 10.76 -7.13
C ARG A 113 17.32 12.10 -7.84
N ILE A 114 16.31 12.55 -8.59
CA ILE A 114 16.25 13.87 -9.20
C ILE A 114 14.95 14.50 -8.72
N HIS A 115 15.05 15.64 -8.04
CA HIS A 115 13.88 16.34 -7.55
C HIS A 115 13.11 17.00 -8.70
N SER A 116 11.85 17.35 -8.50
CA SER A 116 11.00 17.98 -9.53
C SER A 116 11.55 19.32 -10.05
N CYS A 117 12.49 19.94 -9.33
CA CYS A 117 13.22 21.14 -9.78
C CYS A 117 14.41 20.84 -10.72
N GLY A 118 14.70 19.56 -11.00
CA GLY A 118 15.83 19.11 -11.83
C GLY A 118 17.15 18.92 -11.09
N THR A 119 17.24 19.24 -9.80
CA THR A 119 18.46 19.07 -8.99
C THR A 119 18.64 17.61 -8.57
N GLU A 120 19.88 17.10 -8.72
CA GLU A 120 20.28 15.80 -8.19
C GLU A 120 20.23 15.80 -6.66
N THR A 121 19.60 14.79 -6.09
CA THR A 121 19.36 14.71 -4.65
C THR A 121 20.45 13.89 -3.95
N GLN A 122 20.68 14.22 -2.69
CA GLN A 122 21.69 13.56 -1.87
C GLN A 122 21.02 12.49 -1.02
N HIS A 123 21.57 11.28 -1.01
CA HIS A 123 21.02 10.20 -0.18
C HIS A 123 21.05 10.60 1.30
N LEU A 124 19.89 10.58 1.94
CA LEU A 124 19.70 11.02 3.32
C LEU A 124 19.64 9.83 4.29
N ARG A 125 18.79 8.83 4.00
CA ARG A 125 18.59 7.64 4.85
C ARG A 125 17.97 6.49 4.07
N GLY A 126 17.92 5.32 4.71
CA GLY A 126 17.36 4.11 4.12
C GLY A 126 18.39 3.30 3.34
N VAL A 127 17.91 2.25 2.67
CA VAL A 127 18.73 1.33 1.89
C VAL A 127 18.73 1.80 0.44
N ALA A 128 19.89 2.16 -0.11
CA ALA A 128 20.00 2.88 -1.38
C ALA A 128 19.42 2.16 -2.63
N TRP A 129 19.19 0.84 -2.58
CA TRP A 129 18.52 0.08 -3.64
C TRP A 129 17.01 -0.08 -3.42
N LEU A 130 16.54 0.15 -2.20
CA LEU A 130 15.14 0.00 -1.82
C LEU A 130 14.40 1.32 -2.05
N ASP A 131 14.19 1.64 -3.32
CA ASP A 131 13.37 2.77 -3.74
C ASP A 131 11.87 2.45 -3.69
N ASN A 132 11.04 3.42 -4.06
CA ASN A 132 9.59 3.29 -4.06
C ASN A 132 9.10 2.10 -4.92
N ASP A 133 9.76 1.82 -6.05
CA ASP A 133 9.36 0.71 -6.93
C ASP A 133 9.66 -0.64 -6.26
N ALA A 134 10.81 -0.77 -5.60
CA ALA A 134 11.16 -1.96 -4.84
C ALA A 134 10.23 -2.18 -3.63
N VAL A 135 9.84 -1.11 -2.92
CA VAL A 135 8.88 -1.20 -1.81
C VAL A 135 7.51 -1.66 -2.33
N ASN A 136 7.00 -1.05 -3.39
CA ASN A 136 5.74 -1.44 -4.04
C ASN A 136 5.75 -2.90 -4.51
N PHE A 137 6.87 -3.36 -5.07
CA PHE A 137 7.04 -4.76 -5.45
C PHE A 137 6.93 -5.70 -4.24
N ILE A 138 7.59 -5.39 -3.14
CA ILE A 138 7.52 -6.20 -1.90
C ILE A 138 6.10 -6.19 -1.33
N ALA A 139 5.45 -5.03 -1.27
CA ALA A 139 4.10 -4.88 -0.76
C ALA A 139 3.09 -5.69 -1.57
N THR A 140 3.13 -5.59 -2.90
CA THR A 140 2.24 -6.35 -3.79
C THR A 140 2.52 -7.85 -3.78
N LEU A 141 3.78 -8.27 -3.68
CA LEU A 141 4.14 -9.67 -3.47
C LEU A 141 3.56 -10.20 -2.16
N PHE A 142 3.70 -9.45 -1.07
CA PHE A 142 3.14 -9.79 0.24
C PHE A 142 1.62 -9.90 0.18
N GLY A 143 0.93 -8.93 -0.42
CA GLY A 143 -0.52 -8.98 -0.62
C GLY A 143 -0.97 -10.18 -1.47
N GLY A 144 -0.18 -10.54 -2.48
CA GLY A 144 -0.43 -11.73 -3.29
C GLY A 144 -0.36 -13.04 -2.50
N LEU A 145 0.66 -13.16 -1.62
CA LEU A 145 0.84 -14.28 -0.70
C LEU A 145 -0.26 -14.32 0.38
N MET A 146 -0.59 -13.15 0.96
CA MET A 146 -1.68 -13.01 1.93
C MET A 146 -2.98 -13.56 1.36
N ALA A 147 -3.34 -13.18 0.13
CA ALA A 147 -4.54 -13.71 -0.53
C ALA A 147 -4.52 -15.25 -0.67
N MET A 148 -3.36 -15.85 -0.94
CA MET A 148 -3.25 -17.31 -1.03
C MET A 148 -3.44 -17.97 0.34
N THR A 149 -2.84 -17.40 1.39
CA THR A 149 -2.95 -17.93 2.75
C THR A 149 -4.39 -17.84 3.28
N VAL A 150 -5.07 -16.71 3.09
CA VAL A 150 -6.47 -16.52 3.49
C VAL A 150 -7.38 -17.52 2.75
N GLN A 151 -7.18 -17.68 1.44
CA GLN A 151 -7.97 -18.63 0.65
C GLN A 151 -7.74 -20.09 1.10
N ALA A 152 -6.49 -20.47 1.37
CA ALA A 152 -6.16 -21.82 1.83
C ALA A 152 -6.76 -22.08 3.22
N GLY A 153 -6.65 -21.12 4.15
CA GLY A 153 -7.25 -21.20 5.47
C GLY A 153 -8.77 -21.37 5.42
N ALA A 154 -9.45 -20.60 4.56
CA ALA A 154 -10.91 -20.72 4.37
C ALA A 154 -11.31 -22.11 3.85
N GLN A 155 -10.54 -22.70 2.94
CA GLN A 155 -10.79 -24.04 2.43
C GLN A 155 -10.58 -25.12 3.50
N LEU A 156 -9.53 -24.99 4.31
CA LEU A 156 -9.26 -25.92 5.41
C LEU A 156 -10.38 -25.86 6.45
N TRP A 157 -10.83 -24.66 6.83
CA TRP A 157 -11.93 -24.48 7.77
C TRP A 157 -13.21 -25.17 7.28
N SER A 158 -13.58 -25.01 6.00
CA SER A 158 -14.77 -25.65 5.43
C SER A 158 -14.73 -27.17 5.38
N LYS A 159 -13.55 -27.80 5.51
CA LYS A 159 -13.39 -29.26 5.53
C LYS A 159 -13.50 -29.85 6.94
N ILE A 160 -13.36 -29.02 7.98
CA ILE A 160 -13.39 -29.44 9.38
C ILE A 160 -14.82 -29.36 9.97
N GLN A 161 -15.70 -28.59 9.32
CA GLN A 161 -17.14 -28.55 9.62
C GLN A 161 -17.91 -29.63 8.85
#